data_AF-A0A367AX62-F1
#
_entry.id   AF-A0A367AX62-F1
#
_cell.length_a   1.000
_cell.length_b   1.000
_cell.length_c   1.000
_cell.angle_alpha   90.00
_cell.angle_beta   90.00
_cell.angle_gamma   90.00
#
_symmetry.space_group_name_H-M   'P 1'
#
loop_
_entity.id
_entity.type
_entity.pdbx_description
1 polymer ?
#
loop_
_entity_poly.entity_id
_entity_poly.type
_entity_poly.pdbx_seq_one_letter_code
_entity_poly.pdbx_strand_id
1 'polypeptide(L)'
;MTALPLSPPPSVLQQDPAARRRAAIELGVLQGVYLLFLVPWFGIVVAGAMGAGSSGSLLAVLLFFVWAGYPLVALITTVAAWVLFATGRTAPARWVNRVPLLWVVLGSGLLTWVFLAS
;
A
#
# COMPACT_ATOMS: atom_id res chain seq x y z
N MET A 1 -10.59 54.10 21.72
CA MET A 1 -10.64 52.62 21.74
C MET A 1 -10.63 52.16 20.29
N THR A 2 -9.46 51.81 19.77
CA THR A 2 -9.27 51.41 18.37
C THR A 2 -9.47 49.91 18.28
N ALA A 3 -10.54 49.47 17.61
CA ALA A 3 -10.78 48.06 17.36
C ALA A 3 -9.75 47.55 16.35
N LEU A 4 -8.86 46.63 16.78
CA LEU A 4 -7.97 45.92 15.88
C LEU A 4 -8.80 45.01 14.97
N PRO A 5 -8.52 44.95 13.65
CA PRO A 5 -9.17 43.99 12.78
C PRO A 5 -8.76 42.58 13.21
N LEU A 6 -9.76 41.78 13.61
CA LEU A 6 -9.60 40.35 13.85
C LEU A 6 -9.19 39.71 12.52
N SER A 7 -7.90 39.39 12.38
CA SER A 7 -7.41 38.50 11.33
C SER A 7 -8.29 37.24 11.35
N PRO A 8 -8.91 36.85 10.22
CA PRO A 8 -9.71 35.64 10.20
C PRO A 8 -8.84 34.46 10.66
N PRO A 9 -9.40 33.52 11.44
CA PRO A 9 -8.65 32.35 11.87
C PRO A 9 -8.08 31.64 10.63
N PRO A 10 -6.84 31.12 10.70
CA PRO A 10 -6.27 30.31 9.63
C PRO A 10 -6.93 28.92 9.62
N SER A 11 -8.25 28.86 9.50
CA SER A 11 -9.06 27.65 9.66
C SER A 11 -9.59 27.08 8.35
N VAL A 12 -9.31 27.70 7.20
CA VAL A 12 -9.63 27.13 5.89
C VAL A 12 -8.48 27.45 4.93
N LEU A 13 -7.29 26.88 5.19
CA LEU A 13 -6.29 26.71 4.14
C LEU A 13 -6.93 25.84 3.07
N GLN A 14 -7.51 26.50 2.07
CA GLN A 14 -8.02 25.96 0.83
C GLN A 14 -6.99 24.93 0.33
N GLN A 15 -7.24 23.63 0.57
CA GLN A 15 -6.36 22.60 0.02
C GLN A 15 -6.36 22.81 -1.48
N ASP A 16 -5.20 23.14 -2.06
CA ASP A 16 -5.06 23.37 -3.48
C ASP A 16 -5.73 22.19 -4.23
N PRO A 17 -6.81 22.45 -4.99
CA PRO A 17 -7.54 21.41 -5.71
C PRO A 17 -6.63 20.58 -6.60
N ALA A 18 -5.59 21.19 -7.17
CA ALA A 18 -4.60 20.50 -7.98
C ALA A 18 -3.74 19.55 -7.14
N ALA A 19 -3.28 19.97 -5.97
CA ALA A 19 -2.52 19.11 -5.04
C ALA A 19 -3.35 17.93 -4.54
N ARG A 20 -4.63 18.15 -4.20
CA ARG A 20 -5.55 17.09 -3.79
C ARG A 20 -5.79 16.09 -4.93
N ARG A 21 -5.97 16.56 -6.16
CA ARG A 21 -6.10 15.71 -7.36
C ARG A 21 -4.86 14.85 -7.59
N ARG A 22 -3.66 15.43 -7.48
CA ARG A 22 -2.39 14.69 -7.62
C ARG A 22 -2.28 13.57 -6.59
N ALA A 23 -2.62 13.85 -5.33
CA ALA A 23 -2.62 12.84 -4.27
C ALA A 23 -3.62 11.71 -4.55
N ALA A 24 -4.84 12.01 -5.02
CA ALA A 24 -5.80 10.99 -5.41
C ALA A 24 -5.30 10.09 -6.54
N ILE A 25 -4.65 10.70 -7.56
CA ILE A 25 -4.05 9.96 -8.67
C ILE A 25 -2.95 9.04 -8.17
N GLU A 26 -2.06 9.51 -7.29
CA GLU A 26 -1.00 8.69 -6.69
C GLU A 26 -1.58 7.48 -5.93
N LEU A 27 -2.64 7.67 -5.14
CA LEU A 27 -3.30 6.57 -4.43
C LEU A 27 -3.83 5.52 -5.41
N GLY A 28 -4.55 5.96 -6.45
CA GLY A 28 -5.14 5.09 -7.46
C GLY A 28 -4.10 4.35 -8.31
N VAL A 29 -3.02 5.02 -8.71
CA VAL A 29 -1.92 4.40 -9.48
C VAL A 29 -1.26 3.29 -8.67
N LEU A 30 -0.96 3.53 -7.39
CA LEU A 30 -0.39 2.51 -6.51
C LEU A 30 -1.33 1.32 -6.33
N GLN A 31 -2.64 1.55 -6.20
CA GLN A 31 -3.63 0.47 -6.12
C GLN A 31 -3.68 -0.35 -7.42
N GLY A 32 -3.57 0.31 -8.57
CA GLY A 32 -3.41 -0.36 -9.86
C GLY A 32 -2.17 -1.27 -9.88
N VAL A 33 -1.02 -0.78 -9.41
CA VAL A 33 0.20 -1.60 -9.28
C VAL A 33 -0.03 -2.80 -8.36
N TYR A 34 -0.75 -2.62 -7.26
CA TYR A 34 -1.05 -3.72 -6.33
C TYR A 34 -1.92 -4.80 -6.97
N LEU A 35 -2.92 -4.40 -7.75
CA LEU A 35 -3.75 -5.33 -8.50
C LEU A 35 -2.95 -6.07 -9.58
N LEU A 36 -2.08 -5.38 -10.31
CA LEU A 36 -1.20 -6.02 -11.29
C LEU A 36 -0.27 -7.03 -10.63
N PHE A 37 0.26 -6.71 -9.44
CA PHE A 37 1.14 -7.59 -8.70
C PHE A 37 0.43 -8.84 -8.14
N LEU A 38 -0.91 -8.87 -8.06
CA LEU A 38 -1.64 -10.10 -7.68
C LEU A 38 -1.37 -11.25 -8.64
N VAL A 39 -1.18 -10.97 -9.94
CA VAL A 39 -0.97 -12.01 -10.97
C VAL A 39 0.28 -12.85 -10.67
N PRO A 40 1.49 -12.27 -10.58
CA PRO A 40 2.67 -13.05 -10.22
C PRO A 40 2.63 -13.53 -8.77
N TRP A 41 2.00 -12.79 -7.85
CA TRP A 41 1.84 -13.22 -6.46
C TRP A 41 1.06 -14.54 -6.34
N PHE A 42 -0.02 -14.73 -7.10
CA PHE A 42 -0.80 -15.97 -7.10
C PHE A 42 0.05 -17.18 -7.48
N GLY A 43 0.93 -17.03 -8.48
CA GLY A 43 1.87 -18.08 -8.87
C GLY A 43 2.81 -18.47 -7.73
N ILE A 44 3.37 -17.49 -7.02
CA ILE A 44 4.26 -17.73 -5.87
C ILE A 44 3.52 -18.40 -4.72
N VAL A 45 2.29 -17.98 -4.41
CA VAL A 45 1.50 -18.57 -3.32
C VAL A 45 1.16 -20.03 -3.59
N VAL A 46 0.73 -20.36 -4.80
CA VAL A 46 0.41 -21.75 -5.17
C VAL A 46 1.64 -22.64 -5.06
N ALA A 47 2.78 -22.20 -5.61
CA ALA A 47 4.06 -22.91 -5.48
C ALA A 47 4.53 -23.00 -4.02
N GLY A 48 4.42 -21.90 -3.27
CA GLY A 48 4.85 -21.77 -1.88
C GLY A 48 4.02 -22.63 -0.93
N ALA A 49 2.72 -22.79 -1.15
CA ALA A 49 1.86 -23.65 -0.34
C ALA A 49 2.31 -25.12 -0.43
N MET A 50 2.61 -25.60 -1.64
CA MET A 50 3.12 -26.95 -1.87
C MET A 50 4.49 -27.14 -1.20
N GLY A 51 5.39 -26.16 -1.36
CA GLY A 51 6.73 -26.19 -0.75
C GLY A 51 6.70 -26.17 0.79
N ALA A 52 5.94 -25.25 1.38
CA ALA A 52 5.87 -25.06 2.83
C ALA A 52 5.37 -26.33 3.53
N GLY A 53 4.30 -26.95 3.00
CA GLY A 53 3.74 -28.20 3.55
C GLY A 53 4.70 -29.39 3.53
N SER A 54 5.59 -29.44 2.53
CA SER A 54 6.58 -30.53 2.39
C SER A 54 7.86 -30.32 3.21
N SER A 55 8.15 -29.09 3.64
CA SER A 55 9.45 -28.74 4.23
C SER A 55 9.63 -29.16 5.69
N GLY A 56 8.55 -29.47 6.41
CA GLY A 56 8.57 -29.74 7.86
C GLY A 56 9.07 -28.57 8.73
N SER A 57 9.23 -27.38 8.14
CA SER A 57 9.83 -26.21 8.79
C SER A 57 8.77 -25.19 9.21
N LEU A 58 8.68 -24.93 10.51
CA LEU A 58 7.81 -23.87 11.05
C LEU A 58 8.12 -22.50 10.42
N LEU A 59 9.39 -22.21 10.17
CA LEU A 59 9.80 -20.96 9.55
C LEU A 59 9.23 -20.82 8.13
N ALA A 60 9.24 -21.90 7.33
CA ALA A 60 8.67 -21.89 5.99
C ALA A 60 7.15 -21.64 6.02
N VAL A 61 6.45 -22.23 6.99
CA VAL A 61 5.01 -22.00 7.20
C VAL A 61 4.73 -20.54 7.58
N LEU A 62 5.51 -19.95 8.49
CA LEU A 62 5.34 -18.55 8.88
C LEU A 62 5.61 -17.59 7.72
N LEU A 63 6.68 -17.82 6.97
CA LEU A 63 7.00 -17.03 5.77
C LEU A 63 5.90 -17.13 4.72
N PHE A 64 5.32 -18.32 4.53
CA PHE A 64 4.16 -18.50 3.66
C PHE A 64 2.98 -17.63 4.10
N PHE A 65 2.62 -17.62 5.39
CA PHE A 65 1.50 -16.80 5.88
C PHE A 65 1.76 -15.30 5.73
N VAL A 66 2.98 -14.83 6.00
CA VAL A 66 3.37 -13.43 5.77
C VAL A 66 3.22 -13.07 4.29
N TRP A 67 3.64 -13.95 3.39
CA TRP A 67 3.50 -13.76 1.95
C TRP A 67 2.03 -13.78 1.50
N ALA A 68 1.25 -14.73 2.02
CA ALA A 68 -0.16 -14.92 1.71
C ALA A 68 -1.04 -13.76 2.22
N GLY A 69 -0.58 -13.02 3.24
CA GLY A 69 -1.30 -11.87 3.78
C GLY A 69 -1.42 -10.67 2.84
N TYR A 70 -0.68 -10.65 1.72
CA TYR A 70 -0.62 -9.50 0.81
C TYR A 70 -1.99 -8.95 0.38
N PRO A 71 -2.96 -9.74 -0.14
CA PRO A 71 -4.22 -9.19 -0.64
C PRO A 71 -5.05 -8.55 0.47
N LEU A 72 -5.00 -9.13 1.66
CA LEU A 72 -5.69 -8.60 2.84
C LEU A 72 -5.09 -7.26 3.27
N VAL A 73 -3.75 -7.18 3.34
CA VAL A 73 -3.05 -5.93 3.67
C VAL A 73 -3.30 -4.87 2.60
N ALA A 74 -3.21 -5.22 1.32
CA ALA A 74 -3.49 -4.33 0.20
C ALA A 74 -4.92 -3.78 0.26
N LEU A 75 -5.91 -4.62 0.54
CA LEU A 75 -7.30 -4.22 0.68
C LEU A 75 -7.52 -3.27 1.87
N ILE A 76 -7.08 -3.67 3.07
CA ILE A 76 -7.29 -2.88 4.30
C ILE A 76 -6.61 -1.51 4.18
N THR A 77 -5.37 -1.48 3.70
CA THR A 77 -4.61 -0.22 3.55
C THR A 77 -5.19 0.66 2.46
N THR A 78 -5.74 0.09 1.37
CA THR A 78 -6.49 0.84 0.35
C THR A 78 -7.70 1.53 0.95
N VAL A 79 -8.54 0.79 1.69
CA VAL A 79 -9.73 1.35 2.35
C VAL A 79 -9.33 2.44 3.34
N ALA A 80 -8.37 2.16 4.21
CA ALA A 80 -7.89 3.11 5.22
C ALA A 80 -7.29 4.38 4.58
N ALA A 81 -6.54 4.24 3.48
CA ALA A 81 -5.98 5.38 2.76
C ALA A 81 -7.08 6.28 2.17
N TRP A 82 -8.13 5.70 1.56
CA TRP A 82 -9.25 6.49 1.04
C TRP A 82 -10.06 7.17 2.15
N VAL A 83 -10.26 6.52 3.30
CA VAL A 83 -10.90 7.15 4.47
C VAL A 83 -10.08 8.33 5.00
N LEU A 84 -8.76 8.17 5.13
CA LEU A 84 -7.85 9.24 5.54
C LEU A 84 -7.84 10.38 4.52
N PHE A 85 -7.86 10.05 3.23
CA PHE A 85 -7.92 11.05 2.17
C PHE A 85 -9.24 11.83 2.17
N ALA A 86 -10.37 11.16 2.39
CA ALA A 86 -11.69 11.77 2.48
C ALA A 86 -11.82 12.73 3.67
N THR A 87 -11.14 12.42 4.79
CA THR A 87 -11.10 13.26 6.00
C THR A 87 -10.04 14.36 5.95
N GLY A 88 -9.42 14.61 4.78
CA GLY A 88 -8.44 15.67 4.57
C GLY A 88 -7.02 15.35 5.05
N ARG A 89 -6.79 14.15 5.61
CA ARG A 89 -5.48 13.68 6.12
C ARG A 89 -4.64 13.07 4.99
N THR A 90 -4.21 13.91 4.05
CA THR A 90 -3.50 13.50 2.83
C THR A 90 -2.15 12.83 3.06
N ALA A 91 -1.33 13.36 3.99
CA ALA A 91 -0.02 12.77 4.29
C ALA A 91 -0.13 11.36 4.91
N PRO A 92 -0.96 11.14 5.95
CA PRO A 92 -1.23 9.79 6.46
C PRO A 92 -1.79 8.83 5.39
N ALA A 93 -2.71 9.31 4.54
CA ALA A 93 -3.29 8.50 3.47
C ALA A 93 -2.20 7.94 2.54
N ARG A 94 -1.23 8.78 2.13
CA ARG A 94 -0.11 8.35 1.28
C ARG A 94 0.78 7.32 1.98
N TRP A 95 1.07 7.49 3.26
CA TRP A 95 1.89 6.54 4.01
C TRP A 95 1.22 5.17 4.14
N VAL A 96 -0.05 5.14 4.54
CA VAL A 96 -0.83 3.90 4.65
C VAL A 96 -0.91 3.20 3.30
N ASN A 97 -1.15 3.95 2.22
CA ASN A 97 -1.25 3.39 0.89
C ASN A 97 0.07 2.80 0.38
N ARG A 98 1.23 3.12 0.97
CA ARG A 98 2.54 2.58 0.58
C ARG A 98 2.90 1.28 1.29
N VAL A 99 2.19 0.87 2.33
CA VAL A 99 2.49 -0.37 3.06
C VAL A 99 2.53 -1.60 2.14
N PRO A 100 1.61 -1.79 1.18
CA PRO A 100 1.67 -2.94 0.26
C PRO A 100 2.89 -2.93 -0.68
N LEU A 101 3.55 -1.78 -0.88
CA LEU A 101 4.78 -1.74 -1.68
C LEU A 101 5.89 -2.62 -1.11
N LEU A 102 5.89 -2.87 0.20
CA LEU A 102 6.87 -3.78 0.80
C LEU A 102 6.79 -5.17 0.18
N TRP A 103 5.58 -5.70 -0.03
CA TRP A 103 5.38 -6.97 -0.73
C TRP A 103 5.75 -6.87 -2.21
N VAL A 104 5.36 -5.79 -2.88
CA VAL A 104 5.67 -5.61 -4.30
C VAL A 104 7.17 -5.58 -4.54
N VAL A 105 7.92 -4.81 -3.74
CA VAL A 105 9.39 -4.69 -3.86
C VAL A 105 10.07 -6.02 -3.55
N LEU A 106 9.73 -6.63 -2.40
CA LEU A 106 10.34 -7.90 -2.01
C LEU A 106 10.03 -9.01 -3.01
N GLY A 107 8.78 -9.08 -3.49
CA GLY A 107 8.38 -10.09 -4.46
C GLY A 107 8.93 -9.87 -5.84
N SER A 108 9.01 -8.62 -6.30
CA SER A 108 9.67 -8.31 -7.57
C SER A 108 11.15 -8.68 -7.51
N GLY A 109 11.83 -8.42 -6.38
CA GLY A 109 13.19 -8.86 -6.14
C GLY A 109 13.33 -10.39 -6.16
N LEU A 110 12.43 -11.10 -5.47
CA LEU A 110 12.41 -12.57 -5.45
C LEU A 110 12.18 -13.15 -6.85
N LEU A 111 11.19 -12.64 -7.60
CA LEU A 111 10.91 -13.07 -8.96
C LEU A 111 12.11 -12.82 -9.87
N THR A 112 12.70 -11.64 -9.82
CA THR A 112 13.89 -11.30 -10.60
C THR A 112 15.03 -12.25 -10.29
N TRP A 113 15.28 -12.54 -9.01
CA TRP A 113 16.31 -13.50 -8.60
C TRP A 113 16.04 -14.90 -9.15
N VAL A 114 14.80 -15.40 -9.03
CA VAL A 114 14.42 -16.72 -9.59
C VAL A 114 14.70 -16.77 -11.09
N PHE A 115 14.26 -15.77 -11.86
CA PHE A 115 14.49 -15.70 -13.31
C PHE A 115 15.97 -15.60 -13.70
N LEU A 116 16.81 -14.97 -12.89
CA LEU A 116 18.25 -14.86 -13.15
C LEU A 116 19.03 -16.12 -12.71
N ALA A 117 18.48 -16.89 -11.78
CA ALA A 117 19.09 -18.11 -11.26
C ALA A 117 18.64 -19.39 -12.01
N SER A 118 17.68 -19.27 -12.93
CA SER A 118 17.19 -20.36 -13.80
C SER A 118 17.76 -20.26 -15.21
#